data_AF-A0A0B5EU85-F1
#
_entry.id   AF-A0A0B5EU85-F1
#
_cell.length_a   1.000
_cell.length_b   1.000
_cell.length_c   1.000
_cell.angle_alpha   90.00
_cell.angle_beta   90.00
_cell.angle_gamma   90.00
#
_symmetry.space_group_name_H-M   'P 1'
#
loop_
_entity.id
_entity.type
_entity.pdbx_description
1 polymer ?
#
loop_
_entity_poly.entity_id
_entity_poly.type
_entity_poly.pdbx_seq_one_letter_code
_entity_poly.pdbx_strand_id
1 'polypeptide(L)'
;MPLSSNPSGDPAGEPSRSEATGLAPDAPAERDAPAEPGAPTQPLDALDPVDPIDPDAAPPPPDPAHAHRTQQARTLLVIALGGALGASARYGATLLWPYTPGAFPWTTFWVNVTGCAAMGLLMVVLTERLRPHPLVRPFLGTGILGGYTTFSTYALDARGLFDGGRPGTALLYLAATLAAAMAAVTGAAALTRLVLGPRPERAEGGA
;
A
#
# COMPACT_ATOMS: atom_id res chain seq x y z
N MET A 1 -34.61 29.35 -70.17
CA MET A 1 -33.73 29.18 -71.36
C MET A 1 -33.23 30.57 -71.74
N PRO A 2 -31.92 30.83 -72.01
CA PRO A 2 -30.74 30.16 -71.47
C PRO A 2 -29.46 31.08 -71.32
N LEU A 3 -28.35 30.44 -70.87
CA LEU A 3 -26.90 30.70 -71.02
C LEU A 3 -26.23 31.84 -70.20
N SER A 4 -25.36 31.52 -69.23
CA SER A 4 -23.93 31.10 -69.31
C SER A 4 -23.02 32.35 -69.26
N SER A 5 -22.06 32.48 -68.36
CA SER A 5 -20.84 31.65 -68.34
C SER A 5 -20.07 31.68 -67.02
N ASN A 6 -19.66 30.49 -66.60
CA ASN A 6 -18.49 30.18 -65.77
C ASN A 6 -17.21 30.19 -66.64
N PRO A 7 -16.04 30.50 -66.07
CA PRO A 7 -14.79 29.84 -66.42
C PRO A 7 -14.23 29.14 -65.17
N SER A 8 -14.17 27.79 -65.17
CA SER A 8 -12.94 26.99 -65.39
C SER A 8 -11.86 27.22 -64.33
N GLY A 9 -11.33 26.27 -63.58
CA GLY A 9 -11.36 24.81 -63.51
C GLY A 9 -10.37 24.49 -62.37
N ASP A 10 -10.73 23.66 -61.38
CA ASP A 10 -10.43 22.21 -61.33
C ASP A 10 -8.95 21.92 -60.98
N PRO A 11 -8.57 20.72 -60.50
CA PRO A 11 -8.99 19.97 -59.30
C PRO A 11 -7.77 19.57 -58.43
N ALA A 12 -8.02 18.77 -57.39
CA ALA A 12 -7.07 17.88 -56.69
C ALA A 12 -6.03 18.55 -55.76
N GLY A 13 -5.75 18.06 -54.56
CA GLY A 13 -6.16 16.84 -53.90
C GLY A 13 -5.75 16.83 -52.42
N GLU A 14 -6.39 15.97 -51.65
CA GLU A 14 -5.75 15.36 -50.48
C GLU A 14 -4.57 14.46 -50.96
N PRO A 15 -3.80 13.83 -50.07
CA PRO A 15 -2.81 14.43 -49.17
C PRO A 15 -1.42 13.84 -49.47
N SER A 16 -0.38 14.66 -49.68
CA SER A 16 0.97 14.10 -49.84
C SER A 16 1.64 13.90 -48.48
N ARG A 17 1.74 12.61 -48.11
CA ARG A 17 2.85 12.07 -47.32
C ARG A 17 4.18 12.59 -47.83
N SER A 18 5.14 12.63 -46.90
CA SER A 18 6.60 12.56 -47.10
C SER A 18 7.35 13.87 -46.89
N GLU A 19 7.62 14.19 -45.62
CA GLU A 19 9.02 14.30 -45.18
C GLU A 19 9.22 13.46 -43.92
N ALA A 20 9.72 12.26 -44.16
CA ALA A 20 10.47 11.51 -43.18
C ALA A 20 11.79 12.26 -42.96
N THR A 21 11.92 12.94 -41.83
CA THR A 21 13.23 13.20 -41.24
C THR A 21 13.24 12.52 -39.90
N GLY A 22 14.00 11.43 -39.87
CA GLY A 22 14.07 10.48 -38.78
C GLY A 22 14.50 11.12 -37.47
N LEU A 23 13.86 10.66 -36.41
CA LEU A 23 14.54 10.43 -35.16
C LEU A 23 14.13 9.03 -34.73
N ALA A 24 14.92 8.05 -35.17
CA ALA A 24 14.86 6.70 -34.66
C ALA A 24 15.04 6.76 -33.13
N PRO A 25 14.44 5.82 -32.38
CA PRO A 25 14.79 5.65 -30.98
C PRO A 25 16.30 5.37 -30.89
N ASP A 26 16.98 6.08 -30.00
CA ASP A 26 18.38 5.83 -29.66
C ASP A 26 18.58 4.32 -29.42
N ALA A 27 19.12 3.64 -30.42
CA ALA A 27 19.71 2.34 -30.26
C ALA A 27 20.89 2.53 -29.29
N PRO A 28 21.00 1.73 -28.22
CA PRO A 28 22.18 1.81 -27.38
C PRO A 28 23.38 1.49 -28.25
N ALA A 29 24.31 2.44 -28.32
CA ALA A 29 25.60 2.26 -28.97
C ALA A 29 26.21 0.92 -28.52
N GLU A 30 26.36 0.00 -29.46
CA GLU A 30 27.21 -1.16 -29.35
C GLU A 30 28.62 -0.63 -29.06
N ARG A 31 28.97 -0.60 -27.78
CA ARG A 31 30.34 -0.38 -27.34
C ARG A 31 31.09 -1.63 -27.75
N ASP A 32 31.89 -1.48 -28.78
CA ASP A 32 32.94 -2.41 -29.16
C ASP A 32 33.86 -2.58 -27.95
N ALA A 33 33.58 -3.61 -27.15
CA ALA A 33 34.37 -3.96 -26.00
C ALA A 33 35.69 -4.55 -26.53
N PRO A 34 36.86 -4.08 -26.08
CA PRO A 34 38.11 -4.74 -26.42
C PRO A 34 38.01 -6.20 -25.99
N ALA A 35 38.31 -7.12 -26.90
CA ALA A 35 38.40 -8.54 -26.60
C ALA A 35 39.30 -8.74 -25.38
N GLU A 36 38.70 -9.18 -24.27
CA GLU A 36 39.42 -9.56 -23.06
C GLU A 36 40.45 -10.63 -23.43
N PRO A 37 41.75 -10.46 -23.12
CA PRO A 37 42.72 -11.52 -23.24
C PRO A 37 42.28 -12.67 -22.34
N GLY A 38 42.02 -13.83 -22.97
CA GLY A 38 41.55 -15.08 -22.38
C GLY A 38 41.55 -15.15 -20.86
N ALA A 39 40.35 -15.16 -20.27
CA ALA A 39 40.16 -15.63 -18.91
C ALA A 39 40.88 -16.98 -18.79
N PRO A 40 41.75 -17.19 -17.79
CA PRO A 40 42.37 -18.49 -17.58
C PRO A 40 41.24 -19.49 -17.42
N THR A 41 41.12 -20.43 -18.37
CA THR A 41 40.31 -21.62 -18.19
C THR A 41 40.91 -22.33 -16.99
N GLN A 42 40.31 -22.12 -15.82
CA GLN A 42 40.51 -22.99 -14.68
C GLN A 42 40.31 -24.41 -15.23
N PRO A 43 41.32 -25.29 -15.18
CA PRO A 43 41.15 -26.67 -15.59
C PRO A 43 39.93 -27.21 -14.83
N LEU A 44 39.05 -27.94 -15.52
CA LEU A 44 37.92 -28.65 -14.88
C LEU A 44 38.39 -29.60 -13.76
N ASP A 45 39.69 -29.88 -13.70
CA ASP A 45 40.39 -30.64 -12.67
C ASP A 45 40.64 -29.87 -11.35
N ALA A 46 40.33 -28.56 -11.30
CA ALA A 46 40.46 -27.73 -10.10
C ALA A 46 39.15 -27.55 -9.32
N LEU A 47 38.09 -28.26 -9.70
CA LEU A 47 36.97 -28.48 -8.79
C LEU A 47 37.49 -29.41 -7.70
N ASP A 48 37.68 -28.89 -6.49
CA ASP A 48 37.96 -29.71 -5.32
C ASP A 48 37.01 -30.92 -5.34
N PRO A 49 37.52 -32.16 -5.20
CA PRO A 49 36.66 -33.33 -5.08
C PRO A 49 35.58 -32.99 -4.07
N VAL A 50 34.31 -33.15 -4.45
CA VAL A 50 33.19 -32.96 -3.52
C VAL A 50 33.52 -33.85 -2.33
N ASP A 51 33.93 -33.23 -1.22
CA ASP A 51 34.37 -33.94 -0.04
C ASP A 51 33.26 -34.94 0.30
N PRO A 52 33.58 -36.23 0.56
CA PRO A 52 32.58 -37.20 0.92
C PRO A 52 31.72 -36.59 2.03
N ILE A 53 30.41 -36.48 1.79
CA ILE A 53 29.48 -35.91 2.77
C ILE A 53 29.72 -36.67 4.07
N ASP A 54 30.38 -36.01 5.02
CA ASP A 54 30.69 -36.59 6.31
C ASP A 54 29.35 -36.90 6.99
N PRO A 55 29.00 -38.19 7.15
CA PRO A 55 27.70 -38.57 7.70
C PRO A 55 27.54 -38.15 9.16
N ASP A 56 28.66 -37.82 9.82
CA ASP A 56 28.71 -37.34 11.20
C ASP A 56 28.87 -35.81 11.29
N ALA A 57 28.98 -35.10 10.15
CA ALA A 57 29.01 -33.65 10.14
C ALA A 57 27.65 -33.08 10.58
N ALA A 58 27.68 -32.26 11.63
CA ALA A 58 26.52 -31.50 12.04
C ALA A 58 26.02 -30.66 10.85
N PRO A 59 24.70 -30.65 10.58
CA PRO A 59 24.16 -29.88 9.46
C PRO A 59 24.59 -28.42 9.61
N PRO A 60 24.97 -27.75 8.50
CA PRO A 60 25.37 -26.35 8.54
C PRO A 60 24.26 -25.53 9.20
N PRO A 61 24.61 -24.54 10.04
CA PRO A 61 23.60 -23.70 10.69
C PRO A 61 22.71 -23.06 9.62
N PRO A 62 21.39 -22.94 9.86
CA PRO A 62 20.47 -22.40 8.88
C PRO A 62 20.91 -20.98 8.48
N ASP A 63 20.93 -20.70 7.16
CA ASP A 63 21.34 -19.40 6.66
C ASP A 63 20.43 -18.29 7.24
N PRO A 64 20.98 -17.35 8.03
CA PRO A 64 20.21 -16.29 8.66
C PRO A 64 19.47 -15.42 7.62
N ALA A 65 19.98 -15.30 6.40
CA ALA A 65 19.33 -14.55 5.33
C ALA A 65 18.03 -15.24 4.85
N HIS A 66 18.02 -16.57 4.73
CA HIS A 66 16.83 -17.34 4.34
C HIS A 66 15.75 -17.30 5.41
N ALA A 67 16.13 -17.40 6.69
CA ALA A 67 15.20 -17.29 7.81
C ALA A 67 14.53 -15.92 7.85
N HIS A 68 15.30 -14.83 7.65
CA HIS A 68 14.77 -13.47 7.63
C HIS A 68 13.81 -13.21 6.46
N ARG A 69 14.16 -13.66 5.24
CA ARG A 69 13.28 -13.55 4.06
C ARG A 69 11.96 -14.29 4.27
N THR A 70 12.00 -15.50 4.84
CA THR A 70 10.79 -16.28 5.12
C THR A 70 9.90 -15.58 6.15
N GLN A 71 10.48 -14.97 7.18
CA GLN A 71 9.75 -14.20 8.18
C GLN A 71 9.11 -12.92 7.59
N GLN A 72 9.83 -12.21 6.72
CA GLN A 72 9.30 -11.05 6.00
C GLN A 72 8.13 -11.45 5.10
N ALA A 73 8.29 -12.52 4.31
CA ALA A 73 7.22 -13.03 3.44
C ALA A 73 5.96 -13.40 4.24
N ARG A 74 6.12 -14.08 5.39
CA ARG A 74 5.01 -14.38 6.31
C ARG A 74 4.33 -13.10 6.81
N THR A 75 5.11 -12.07 7.15
CA THR A 75 4.59 -10.79 7.62
C THR A 75 3.79 -10.07 6.54
N LEU A 76 4.31 -10.03 5.31
CA LEU A 76 3.59 -9.43 4.17
C LEU A 76 2.29 -10.18 3.87
N LEU A 77 2.30 -11.51 3.94
CA LEU A 77 1.12 -12.33 3.69
C LEU A 77 0.02 -12.06 4.73
N VAL A 78 0.36 -11.96 6.02
CA VAL A 78 -0.65 -11.61 7.03
C VAL A 78 -1.15 -10.17 6.88
N ILE A 79 -0.28 -9.22 6.52
CA ILE A 79 -0.72 -7.85 6.22
C ILE A 79 -1.70 -7.84 5.04
N ALA A 80 -1.39 -8.57 3.97
CA ALA A 80 -2.24 -8.66 2.79
C ALA A 80 -3.62 -9.27 3.11
N LEU A 81 -3.65 -10.37 3.88
CA LEU A 81 -4.90 -10.99 4.33
C LEU A 81 -5.72 -10.04 5.20
N GLY A 82 -5.08 -9.39 6.18
CA GLY A 82 -5.74 -8.40 7.02
C GLY A 82 -6.26 -7.21 6.20
N GLY A 83 -5.46 -6.71 5.25
CA GLY A 83 -5.82 -5.62 4.35
C GLY A 83 -7.02 -5.94 3.48
N ALA A 84 -7.08 -7.16 2.92
CA ALA A 84 -8.22 -7.63 2.14
C ALA A 84 -9.50 -7.66 3.00
N LEU A 85 -9.43 -8.16 4.24
CA LEU A 85 -10.56 -8.17 5.17
C LEU A 85 -11.00 -6.73 5.54
N GLY A 86 -10.05 -5.87 5.87
CA GLY A 86 -10.32 -4.47 6.22
C GLY A 86 -10.98 -3.70 5.07
N ALA A 87 -10.42 -3.80 3.86
CA ALA A 87 -10.96 -3.16 2.67
C ALA A 87 -12.35 -3.70 2.31
N SER A 88 -12.57 -5.01 2.45
CA SER A 88 -13.88 -5.63 2.24
C SER A 88 -14.91 -5.15 3.26
N ALA A 89 -14.53 -5.02 4.53
CA ALA A 89 -15.41 -4.48 5.57
C ALA A 89 -15.78 -3.01 5.31
N ARG A 90 -14.82 -2.19 4.89
CA ARG A 90 -15.07 -0.80 4.47
C ARG A 90 -16.03 -0.75 3.28
N TYR A 91 -15.78 -1.56 2.26
CA TYR A 91 -16.67 -1.62 1.10
C TYR A 91 -18.07 -2.10 1.50
N GLY A 92 -18.18 -3.12 2.34
CA GLY A 92 -19.45 -3.56 2.92
C GLY A 92 -20.19 -2.44 3.65
N ALA A 93 -19.48 -1.60 4.42
CA ALA A 93 -20.08 -0.44 5.08
C ALA A 93 -20.66 0.56 4.06
N THR A 94 -19.99 0.79 2.93
CA THR A 94 -20.52 1.65 1.85
C THR A 94 -21.77 1.08 1.17
N LEU A 95 -21.90 -0.26 1.12
CA LEU A 95 -23.10 -0.91 0.59
C LEU A 95 -24.27 -0.86 1.58
N LEU A 96 -24.00 -1.04 2.88
CA LEU A 96 -25.00 -1.04 3.93
C LEU A 96 -25.53 0.35 4.27
N TRP A 97 -24.65 1.35 4.22
CA TRP A 97 -24.98 2.74 4.52
C TRP A 97 -24.51 3.62 3.36
N PRO A 98 -25.22 3.65 2.22
CA PRO A 98 -24.90 4.58 1.16
C PRO A 98 -25.28 6.00 1.58
N TYR A 99 -24.57 7.00 1.06
CA TYR A 99 -24.93 8.40 1.23
C TYR A 99 -25.20 9.05 -0.14
N THR A 100 -26.09 10.03 -0.17
CA THR A 100 -26.46 10.72 -1.41
C THR A 100 -25.28 11.55 -1.94
N PRO A 101 -24.99 11.52 -3.26
CA PRO A 101 -23.98 12.40 -3.84
C PRO A 101 -24.22 13.86 -3.47
N GLY A 102 -23.16 14.53 -3.03
CA GLY A 102 -23.27 15.90 -2.56
C GLY A 102 -23.88 16.06 -1.17
N ALA A 103 -24.20 15.00 -0.42
CA ALA A 103 -24.50 15.06 1.02
C ALA A 103 -23.23 14.83 1.87
N PHE A 104 -23.35 14.94 3.20
CA PHE A 104 -22.22 14.66 4.09
C PHE A 104 -21.84 13.16 4.01
N PRO A 105 -20.56 12.79 3.77
CA PRO A 105 -20.11 11.40 3.61
C PRO A 105 -20.02 10.64 4.95
N TRP A 106 -21.18 10.35 5.53
CA TRP A 106 -21.30 9.75 6.86
C TRP A 106 -20.59 8.40 7.00
N THR A 107 -20.58 7.60 5.95
CA THR A 107 -20.00 6.26 5.97
C THR A 107 -18.49 6.33 6.09
N THR A 108 -17.85 7.09 5.20
CA THR A 108 -16.39 7.31 5.24
C THR A 108 -15.97 7.98 6.55
N PHE A 109 -16.77 8.93 7.05
CA PHE A 109 -16.56 9.55 8.37
C PHE A 109 -16.50 8.49 9.48
N TRP A 110 -17.53 7.67 9.62
CA TRP A 110 -17.60 6.68 10.70
C TRP A 110 -16.59 5.55 10.55
N VAL A 111 -16.31 5.12 9.32
CA VAL A 111 -15.26 4.14 9.05
C VAL A 111 -13.90 4.64 9.58
N ASN A 112 -13.53 5.89 9.26
CA ASN A 112 -12.27 6.46 9.75
C ASN A 112 -12.28 6.66 11.27
N VAL A 113 -13.35 7.21 11.84
CA VAL A 113 -13.45 7.46 13.30
C VAL A 113 -13.39 6.17 14.10
N THR A 114 -14.17 5.15 13.71
CA THR A 114 -14.17 3.84 14.40
C THR A 114 -12.86 3.10 14.21
N GLY A 115 -12.21 3.22 13.06
CA GLY A 115 -10.88 2.67 12.82
C GLY A 115 -9.82 3.32 13.71
N CYS A 116 -9.86 4.64 13.86
CA CYS A 116 -8.97 5.37 14.78
C CYS A 116 -9.19 4.99 16.25
N ALA A 117 -10.46 4.82 16.67
CA ALA A 117 -10.79 4.33 18.01
C ALA A 117 -10.20 2.92 18.24
N ALA A 118 -10.41 2.01 17.29
CA ALA A 118 -9.87 0.65 17.35
C ALA A 118 -8.33 0.65 17.39
N MET A 119 -7.67 1.56 16.66
CA MET A 119 -6.22 1.71 16.73
C MET A 119 -5.74 2.19 18.10
N GLY A 120 -6.46 3.13 18.74
CA GLY A 120 -6.16 3.60 20.10
C GLY A 120 -6.25 2.47 21.13
N LEU A 121 -7.31 1.66 21.05
CA LEU A 121 -7.47 0.43 21.85
C LEU A 121 -6.33 -0.56 21.59
N LEU A 122 -6.06 -0.87 20.32
CA LEU A 122 -5.05 -1.85 19.92
C LEU A 122 -3.66 -1.45 20.40
N MET A 123 -3.31 -0.17 20.30
CA MET A 123 -2.03 0.37 20.74
C MET A 123 -1.80 0.09 22.22
N VAL A 124 -2.79 0.37 23.07
CA VAL A 124 -2.70 0.14 24.52
C VAL A 124 -2.64 -1.36 24.82
N VAL A 125 -3.53 -2.18 24.25
CA VAL A 125 -3.57 -3.62 24.54
C VAL A 125 -2.28 -4.33 24.09
N LEU A 126 -1.81 -4.07 22.87
CA LEU A 126 -0.63 -4.77 22.33
C LEU A 126 0.70 -4.24 22.86
N THR A 127 0.76 -3.02 23.40
CA THR A 127 2.00 -2.42 23.91
C THR A 127 2.08 -2.53 25.44
N GLU A 128 0.97 -2.28 26.12
CA GLU A 128 0.94 -2.11 27.57
C GLU A 128 0.36 -3.33 28.29
N ARG A 129 -0.06 -4.39 27.59
CA ARG A 129 -0.64 -5.57 28.25
C ARG A 129 -0.08 -6.88 27.77
N LEU A 130 -0.18 -7.11 26.48
CA LEU A 130 0.17 -8.39 25.90
C LEU A 130 1.62 -8.39 25.42
N ARG A 131 2.24 -9.57 25.41
CA ARG A 131 3.37 -9.86 24.53
C ARG A 131 2.84 -10.71 23.38
N PRO A 132 2.12 -10.11 22.41
CA PRO A 132 1.47 -10.85 21.35
C PRO A 132 2.50 -11.49 20.41
N HIS A 133 2.08 -12.51 19.68
CA HIS A 133 2.89 -13.07 18.60
C HIS A 133 3.28 -11.95 17.60
N PRO A 134 4.52 -11.94 17.05
CA PRO A 134 5.01 -10.85 16.20
C PRO A 134 4.11 -10.51 15.00
N LEU A 135 3.32 -11.47 14.52
CA LEU A 135 2.42 -11.31 13.38
C LEU A 135 1.08 -10.61 13.71
N VAL A 136 0.70 -10.51 14.99
CA VAL A 136 -0.60 -9.93 15.39
C VAL A 136 -0.63 -8.43 15.15
N ARG A 137 0.45 -7.72 15.49
CA ARG A 137 0.59 -6.27 15.27
C ARG A 137 0.45 -5.90 13.78
N PRO A 138 1.22 -6.49 12.85
CA PRO A 138 1.09 -6.18 11.43
C PRO A 138 -0.26 -6.64 10.84
N PHE A 139 -0.81 -7.78 11.28
CA PHE A 139 -2.13 -8.23 10.81
C PHE A 139 -3.26 -7.27 11.21
N LEU A 140 -3.34 -6.89 12.49
CA LEU A 140 -4.43 -6.04 12.99
C LEU A 140 -4.22 -4.56 12.65
N GLY A 141 -3.02 -4.03 12.89
CA GLY A 141 -2.72 -2.61 12.69
C GLY A 141 -2.59 -2.26 11.21
N THR A 142 -1.55 -2.79 10.55
CA THR A 142 -1.29 -2.45 9.14
C THR A 142 -2.27 -3.13 8.18
N GLY A 143 -2.64 -4.39 8.45
CA GLY A 143 -3.60 -5.13 7.63
C GLY A 143 -5.03 -4.62 7.81
N ILE A 144 -5.73 -5.10 8.84
CA ILE A 144 -7.17 -4.84 9.01
C ILE A 144 -7.46 -3.35 9.15
N LEU A 145 -6.85 -2.65 10.11
CA LEU A 145 -7.15 -1.23 10.34
C LEU A 145 -6.66 -0.35 9.19
N GLY A 146 -5.51 -0.67 8.59
CA GLY A 146 -5.01 0.01 7.40
C GLY A 146 -5.90 -0.14 6.17
N GLY A 147 -6.48 -1.33 5.94
CA GLY A 147 -7.41 -1.57 4.84
C GLY A 147 -8.83 -1.03 5.10
N TYR A 148 -9.26 -1.06 6.37
CA TYR A 148 -10.55 -0.56 6.81
C TYR A 148 -10.65 0.96 6.75
N THR A 149 -9.62 1.69 7.17
CA THR A 149 -9.60 3.15 7.08
C THR A 149 -9.17 3.62 5.69
N THR A 150 -9.53 4.85 5.32
CA THR A 150 -9.18 5.40 4.00
C THR A 150 -9.03 6.91 3.99
N PHE A 151 -7.87 7.37 3.52
CA PHE A 151 -7.64 8.78 3.22
C PHE A 151 -8.02 9.15 1.78
N SER A 152 -7.84 8.22 0.83
CA SER A 152 -8.13 8.49 -0.59
C SER A 152 -9.62 8.70 -0.85
N THR A 153 -10.50 7.84 -0.32
CA THR A 153 -11.95 8.04 -0.44
C THR A 153 -12.39 9.32 0.28
N TYR A 154 -11.85 9.58 1.47
CA TYR A 154 -12.09 10.82 2.21
C TYR A 154 -11.73 12.08 1.40
N ALA A 155 -10.59 12.09 0.71
CA ALA A 155 -10.19 13.21 -0.14
C ALA A 155 -11.07 13.34 -1.39
N LEU A 156 -11.47 12.23 -2.01
CA LEU A 156 -12.39 12.22 -3.15
C LEU A 156 -13.79 12.72 -2.75
N ASP A 157 -14.29 12.32 -1.59
CA ASP A 157 -15.58 12.74 -1.06
C ASP A 157 -15.57 14.27 -0.79
N ALA A 158 -14.49 14.79 -0.21
CA ALA A 158 -14.32 16.23 -0.01
C ALA A 158 -14.24 16.99 -1.33
N ARG A 159 -13.49 16.47 -2.32
CA ARG A 159 -13.42 17.05 -3.67
C ARG A 159 -14.78 17.05 -4.35
N GLY A 160 -15.55 15.97 -4.25
CA GLY A 160 -16.90 15.89 -4.80
C GLY A 160 -17.85 16.93 -4.21
N LEU A 161 -17.69 17.27 -2.92
CA LEU A 161 -18.43 18.37 -2.29
C LEU A 161 -18.03 19.75 -2.81
N PHE A 162 -16.75 19.96 -3.10
CA PHE A 162 -16.28 21.19 -3.74
C PHE A 162 -16.85 21.33 -5.16
N ASP A 163 -16.72 20.28 -5.97
CA ASP A 163 -17.20 20.26 -7.36
C ASP A 163 -18.74 20.39 -7.42
N GLY A 164 -19.45 19.90 -6.39
CA GLY A 164 -20.90 20.05 -6.22
C GLY A 164 -21.35 21.42 -5.69
N GLY A 165 -20.47 22.42 -5.58
CA GLY A 165 -20.82 23.77 -5.14
C GLY A 165 -21.07 23.90 -3.62
N ARG A 166 -20.58 22.96 -2.81
CA ARG A 166 -20.78 22.93 -1.34
C ARG A 166 -19.46 23.03 -0.56
N PRO A 167 -18.62 24.07 -0.79
CA PRO A 167 -17.29 24.19 -0.18
C PRO A 167 -17.34 24.25 1.36
N GLY A 168 -18.37 24.89 1.94
CA GLY A 168 -18.54 24.94 3.40
C GLY A 168 -18.74 23.54 4.01
N THR A 169 -19.50 22.67 3.34
CA THR A 169 -19.67 21.29 3.81
C THR A 169 -18.41 20.46 3.59
N ALA A 170 -17.66 20.69 2.50
CA ALA A 170 -16.37 20.04 2.28
C ALA A 170 -15.38 20.37 3.40
N LEU A 171 -15.23 21.66 3.75
CA LEU A 171 -14.35 22.10 4.85
C LEU A 171 -14.80 21.55 6.21
N LEU A 172 -16.11 21.56 6.48
CA LEU A 172 -16.65 20.97 7.69
C LEU A 172 -16.36 19.46 7.76
N TYR A 173 -16.58 18.73 6.67
CA TYR A 173 -16.28 17.30 6.59
C TYR A 173 -14.80 17.03 6.85
N LEU A 174 -13.91 17.83 6.27
CA LEU A 174 -12.48 17.68 6.48
C LEU A 174 -12.08 17.91 7.95
N ALA A 175 -12.49 19.05 8.52
CA ALA A 175 -12.16 19.42 9.88
C ALA A 175 -12.79 18.46 10.90
N ALA A 176 -14.06 18.11 10.72
CA ALA A 176 -14.79 17.24 11.63
C ALA A 176 -14.21 15.82 11.64
N THR A 177 -13.87 15.26 10.48
CA THR A 177 -13.29 13.92 10.40
C THR A 177 -11.95 13.86 11.11
N LEU A 178 -11.08 14.85 10.88
CA LEU A 178 -9.77 14.92 11.55
C LEU A 178 -9.91 15.08 13.06
N ALA A 179 -10.74 16.02 13.52
CA ALA A 179 -10.96 16.27 14.95
C ALA A 179 -11.56 15.03 15.64
N ALA A 180 -12.56 14.39 15.01
CA ALA A 180 -13.18 13.17 15.54
C ALA A 180 -12.20 12.00 15.56
N ALA A 181 -11.36 11.82 14.54
CA ALA A 181 -10.33 10.79 14.51
C ALA A 181 -9.30 10.97 15.64
N MET A 182 -8.83 12.20 15.87
CA MET A 182 -7.89 12.52 16.95
C MET A 182 -8.53 12.30 18.33
N ALA A 183 -9.78 12.73 18.52
CA ALA A 183 -10.53 12.48 19.75
C ALA A 183 -10.77 10.98 19.98
N ALA A 184 -11.09 10.23 18.92
CA ALA A 184 -11.35 8.80 18.98
C ALA A 184 -10.11 8.00 19.38
N VAL A 185 -8.96 8.24 18.74
CA VAL A 185 -7.72 7.51 19.06
C VAL A 185 -7.23 7.82 20.48
N THR A 186 -7.25 9.09 20.88
CA THR A 186 -6.80 9.52 22.21
C THR A 186 -7.77 9.07 23.30
N GLY A 187 -9.07 9.26 23.08
CA GLY A 187 -10.14 8.85 23.99
C GLY A 187 -10.19 7.33 24.17
N ALA A 188 -10.10 6.55 23.09
CA ALA A 188 -10.07 5.10 23.18
C ALA A 188 -8.82 4.59 23.92
N ALA A 189 -7.64 5.17 23.66
CA ALA A 189 -6.43 4.81 24.40
C ALA A 189 -6.55 5.13 25.90
N ALA A 190 -7.02 6.32 26.25
CA ALA A 190 -7.23 6.73 27.64
C ALA A 190 -8.25 5.83 28.36
N LEU A 191 -9.40 5.58 27.72
CA LEU A 191 -10.44 4.70 28.25
C LEU A 191 -9.91 3.28 28.45
N THR A 192 -9.14 2.77 27.50
CA THR A 192 -8.53 1.43 27.61
C THR A 192 -7.61 1.35 28.83
N ARG A 193 -6.76 2.35 29.05
CA ARG A 193 -5.89 2.38 30.24
C ARG A 193 -6.68 2.44 31.54
N LEU A 194 -7.73 3.25 31.57
CA LEU A 194 -8.61 3.38 32.73
C LEU A 194 -9.27 2.04 33.07
N VAL A 195 -9.85 1.36 32.07
CA VAL A 195 -10.54 0.08 32.24
C VAL A 195 -9.59 -1.03 32.68
N LEU A 196 -8.36 -1.05 32.18
CA LEU A 196 -7.43 -2.13 32.48
C LEU A 196 -6.63 -1.90 33.80
N GLY A 197 -6.72 -0.74 34.45
CA GLY A 197 -6.10 -0.43 35.75
C GLY A 197 -4.56 -0.45 35.78
N PRO A 198 -3.87 -0.20 36.90
CA PRO A 198 -2.42 -0.41 36.99
C PRO A 198 -2.06 -1.89 36.79
N ARG A 199 -0.91 -2.20 36.17
CA ARG A 199 -0.38 -3.57 36.22
C ARG A 199 -0.08 -3.90 37.69
N PRO A 200 -0.50 -5.06 38.22
CA PRO A 200 0.03 -5.50 39.51
C PRO A 200 1.53 -5.62 39.33
N GLU A 201 2.30 -4.83 40.10
CA GLU A 201 3.71 -5.08 40.27
C GLU A 201 3.83 -6.55 40.67
N ARG A 202 4.58 -7.33 39.90
CA ARG A 202 4.94 -8.67 40.36
C ARG A 202 5.67 -8.40 41.67
N ALA A 203 5.07 -8.81 42.79
CA ALA A 203 5.79 -8.92 44.03
C ALA A 203 7.00 -9.80 43.69
N GLU A 204 8.15 -9.17 43.50
CA GLU A 204 9.42 -9.85 43.46
C GLU A 204 9.56 -10.45 44.86
N GLY A 205 9.20 -11.73 44.93
CA GLY A 205 9.41 -12.56 46.10
C GLY A 205 10.90 -12.60 46.36
N GLY A 206 11.34 -11.72 47.24
CA GLY A 206 12.45 -12.03 48.12
C GLY A 206 12.03 -13.19 49.00
N ALA A 207 12.66 -14.34 48.77
CA ALA A 207 12.94 -15.37 49.75
C ALA A 207 14.11 -16.21 49.22
#